data_AF-A0A7C1ZJZ2-F1
#
_entry.id   AF-A0A7C1ZJZ2-F1
#
_cell.length_a   1.000
_cell.length_b   1.000
_cell.length_c   1.000
_cell.angle_alpha   90.00
_cell.angle_beta   90.00
_cell.angle_gamma   90.00
#
_symmetry.space_group_name_H-M   'P 1'
#
loop_
_entity.id
_entity.type
_entity.pdbx_description
1 polymer ?
#
loop_
_entity_poly.entity_id
_entity_poly.type
_entity_poly.pdbx_seq_one_letter_code
_entity_poly.pdbx_strand_id
1 'polypeptide(L)'
;MGEERICEKCCKPIAPDQHGHVTQEGGDNGHFICESCAQATWAAVPAEETFDYPLHREPPAGRPEKPAPVPGVPFPRSYWVQHPHFLAGCYPGDKDPHQAREKIDALLKEGVRTIVNLMEEIEIGHAGLQISPYDAILSELSELRGLKTEMVRCPIRDVSITTPEHMRSILD
;
A
#
# COMPACT_ATOMS: atom_id res chain seq x y z
N MET A 1 -13.22 21.50 -38.04
CA MET A 1 -13.52 22.57 -37.07
C MET A 1 -12.98 22.07 -35.74
N GLY A 2 -11.80 22.53 -35.33
CA GLY A 2 -11.18 22.06 -34.09
C GLY A 2 -11.88 22.68 -32.90
N GLU A 3 -12.28 21.87 -31.93
CA GLU A 3 -12.80 22.37 -30.66
C GLU A 3 -11.71 23.15 -29.94
N GLU A 4 -11.98 24.43 -29.69
CA GLU A 4 -11.12 25.30 -28.90
C GLU A 4 -11.19 24.83 -27.44
N ARG A 5 -10.10 24.23 -26.93
CA ARG A 5 -10.05 23.73 -25.56
C ARG A 5 -9.77 24.89 -24.61
N ILE A 6 -10.59 25.03 -23.57
CA ILE A 6 -10.46 26.10 -22.56
C ILE A 6 -9.94 25.48 -21.27
N CYS A 7 -8.93 26.11 -20.66
CA CYS A 7 -8.43 25.70 -19.36
C CYS A 7 -9.44 26.02 -18.26
N GLU A 8 -9.81 25.04 -17.44
CA GLU A 8 -10.82 25.23 -16.38
C GLU A 8 -10.32 26.08 -15.20
N LYS A 9 -9.00 26.14 -14.99
CA LYS A 9 -8.42 26.93 -13.89
C LYS A 9 -8.31 28.42 -14.17
N CYS A 10 -8.07 28.81 -15.42
CA CYS A 10 -7.83 30.22 -15.77
C CYS A 10 -8.74 30.74 -16.88
N CYS A 11 -9.63 29.90 -17.42
CA CYS A 11 -10.54 30.20 -18.51
C CYS A 11 -9.85 30.73 -19.78
N LYS A 12 -8.56 30.41 -20.00
CA LYS A 12 -7.81 30.80 -21.21
C LYS A 12 -7.82 29.68 -22.27
N PRO A 13 -7.78 30.02 -23.57
CA PRO A 13 -7.61 29.04 -24.64
C PRO A 13 -6.29 28.28 -24.48
N ILE A 14 -6.33 26.96 -24.67
CA ILE A 14 -5.15 26.09 -24.72
C ILE A 14 -4.71 26.00 -26.18
N ALA A 15 -3.48 26.42 -26.47
CA ALA A 15 -2.94 26.40 -27.81
C ALA A 15 -2.80 24.95 -28.33
N PRO A 16 -3.05 24.68 -29.62
CA PRO A 16 -3.09 23.32 -30.17
C PRO A 16 -1.74 22.59 -30.18
N ASP A 17 -0.64 23.32 -29.98
CA ASP A 17 0.74 22.82 -29.91
C ASP A 17 1.21 22.52 -28.48
N GLN A 18 0.43 22.86 -27.45
CA GLN A 18 0.73 22.50 -26.06
C GLN A 18 0.23 21.09 -25.75
N HIS A 19 1.10 20.23 -25.22
CA HIS A 19 0.71 18.93 -24.68
C HIS A 19 -0.14 19.19 -23.42
N GLY A 20 -1.46 19.25 -23.58
CA GLY A 20 -2.37 19.38 -22.45
C GLY A 20 -2.13 18.25 -21.45
N HIS A 21 -1.83 18.59 -20.21
CA HIS A 21 -1.76 17.61 -19.13
C HIS A 21 -3.18 17.14 -18.82
N VAL A 22 -3.50 15.88 -19.17
CA VAL A 22 -4.75 15.23 -18.77
C VAL A 22 -4.55 14.72 -17.36
N THR A 23 -5.20 15.36 -16.39
CA THR A 23 -5.29 14.80 -15.04
C THR A 23 -6.37 13.72 -15.06
N GLN A 24 -5.95 12.46 -15.20
CA GLN A 24 -6.88 11.33 -15.21
C GLN A 24 -7.20 10.94 -13.76
N GLU A 25 -8.18 11.61 -13.16
CA GLU A 25 -8.90 11.09 -12.00
C GLU A 25 -10.39 10.95 -12.38
N GLY A 26 -10.77 9.76 -12.83
CA GLY A 26 -12.17 9.28 -12.88
C GLY A 26 -13.12 9.92 -13.91
N GLY A 27 -13.54 9.13 -14.90
CA GLY A 27 -14.87 9.25 -15.54
C GLY A 27 -15.07 10.33 -16.61
N ASP A 28 -14.89 9.93 -17.88
CA ASP A 28 -15.52 10.38 -19.13
C ASP A 28 -15.73 11.88 -19.49
N ASN A 29 -15.20 12.84 -18.73
CA ASN A 29 -15.10 14.24 -19.17
C ASN A 29 -13.70 14.77 -18.90
N GLY A 30 -12.82 14.72 -19.92
CA GLY A 30 -11.43 15.15 -19.80
C GLY A 30 -11.32 16.60 -19.31
N HIS A 31 -10.92 16.78 -18.05
CA HIS A 31 -10.51 18.08 -17.50
C HIS A 31 -9.16 18.46 -18.13
N PHE A 32 -9.08 19.65 -18.73
CA PHE A 32 -7.86 20.15 -19.39
C PHE A 32 -7.30 21.34 -18.61
N ILE A 33 -6.06 21.22 -18.13
CA ILE A 33 -5.34 22.28 -17.45
C ILE A 33 -4.19 22.75 -18.37
N CYS A 34 -4.05 24.06 -18.58
CA CYS A 34 -2.95 24.62 -19.37
C CYS A 34 -1.61 24.50 -18.63
N GLU A 35 -0.51 24.52 -19.38
CA GLU A 35 0.84 24.36 -18.83
C GLU A 35 1.15 25.39 -17.74
N SER A 36 0.73 26.65 -17.89
CA SER A 36 0.94 27.67 -16.85
C SER A 36 0.17 27.37 -15.55
N CYS A 37 -1.03 26.78 -15.64
CA CYS A 37 -1.81 26.41 -14.46
C CYS A 37 -1.27 25.13 -13.80
N ALA A 38 -0.80 24.18 -14.59
CA ALA A 38 -0.04 23.02 -14.10
C ALA A 38 1.26 23.49 -13.41
N GLN A 39 1.91 24.50 -13.99
CA GLN A 39 3.11 25.11 -13.44
C GLN A 39 2.85 25.89 -12.13
N ALA A 40 1.69 26.54 -12.00
CA ALA A 40 1.31 27.20 -10.75
C ALA A 40 1.01 26.19 -9.63
N THR A 41 0.53 24.98 -9.97
CA THR A 41 0.24 23.93 -8.96
C THR A 41 1.48 23.29 -8.35
N TRP A 42 2.54 23.04 -9.12
CA TRP A 42 3.80 22.54 -8.53
C TRP A 42 4.60 23.66 -7.85
N ALA A 43 4.50 24.91 -8.32
CA ALA A 43 5.14 26.06 -7.68
C ALA A 43 4.50 26.46 -6.33
N ALA A 44 3.31 25.96 -6.01
CA ALA A 44 2.64 26.15 -4.72
C ALA A 44 3.00 25.08 -3.68
N VAL A 45 3.77 24.05 -4.07
CA VAL A 45 4.51 23.25 -3.08
C VAL A 45 5.73 24.09 -2.74
N PRO A 46 5.86 24.64 -1.52
CA PRO A 46 7.08 25.34 -1.15
C PRO A 46 8.25 24.38 -1.36
N ALA A 47 9.11 24.69 -2.32
CA ALA A 47 10.44 24.12 -2.37
C ALA A 47 11.07 24.53 -1.04
N GLU A 48 11.26 23.55 -0.14
CA GLU A 48 11.77 23.74 1.22
C GLU A 48 10.75 24.20 2.28
N GLU A 49 9.55 23.60 2.35
CA GLU A 49 9.13 23.19 3.69
C GLU A 49 10.06 22.06 4.10
N THR A 50 11.15 22.42 4.78
CA THR A 50 11.79 21.52 5.72
C THR A 50 10.70 21.05 6.65
N PHE A 51 10.13 19.88 6.36
CA PHE A 51 9.45 19.13 7.39
C PHE A 51 10.52 18.93 8.44
N ASP A 52 10.48 19.75 9.49
CA ASP A 52 11.35 19.66 10.65
C ASP A 52 10.95 18.38 11.37
N TYR A 53 11.30 17.24 10.75
CA TYR A 53 11.40 15.97 11.40
C TYR A 53 12.60 16.13 12.30
N PRO A 54 12.40 16.27 13.62
CA PRO A 54 13.53 16.31 14.53
C PRO A 54 14.23 14.98 14.33
N LEU A 55 15.46 15.01 13.80
CA LEU A 55 16.30 13.82 13.61
C LEU A 55 16.54 13.10 14.96
N HIS A 56 16.20 13.76 16.07
CA HIS A 56 16.16 13.22 17.41
C HIS A 56 14.81 13.53 18.08
N ARG A 57 13.74 12.83 17.71
CA ARG A 57 12.68 12.56 18.70
C ARG A 57 13.21 11.47 19.62
N GLU A 58 13.37 11.78 20.91
CA GLU A 58 13.52 10.72 21.90
C GLU A 58 12.34 9.75 21.73
N PRO A 59 12.59 8.44 21.54
CA PRO A 59 11.50 7.48 21.44
C PRO A 59 10.66 7.59 22.72
N PRO A 60 9.31 7.64 22.61
CA PRO A 60 8.46 7.71 23.80
C PRO A 60 8.85 6.56 24.74
N ALA A 61 9.00 6.89 26.03
CA ALA A 61 9.38 5.92 27.05
C ALA A 61 8.26 4.87 27.20
N GLY A 62 8.38 3.79 26.43
CA GLY A 62 7.41 2.70 26.38
C GLY A 62 7.01 2.37 24.94
N ARG A 63 6.87 1.07 24.66
CA ARG A 63 6.28 0.60 23.40
C ARG A 63 4.87 1.23 23.31
N PRO A 64 4.51 1.93 22.23
CA PRO A 64 3.14 2.39 22.06
C PRO A 64 2.21 1.19 22.23
N GLU A 65 1.14 1.37 23.01
CA GLU A 65 0.12 0.34 23.19
C GLU A 65 -0.35 -0.15 21.82
N LYS A 66 -0.64 -1.45 21.71
CA LYS A 66 -1.07 -2.08 20.45
C LYS A 66 -2.27 -1.27 19.92
N PRO A 67 -2.17 -0.64 18.72
CA PRO A 67 -3.24 0.23 18.23
C PRO A 67 -4.54 -0.57 18.13
N ALA A 68 -5.66 0.07 18.52
CA ALA A 68 -6.97 -0.54 18.44
C ALA A 68 -7.32 -0.91 16.98
N PRO A 69 -8.16 -1.93 16.74
CA PRO A 69 -8.66 -2.24 15.40
C PRO A 69 -9.36 -1.03 14.80
N VAL A 70 -8.93 -0.63 13.60
CA VAL A 70 -9.63 0.36 12.79
C VAL A 70 -10.86 -0.32 12.18
N PRO A 71 -12.08 0.29 12.24
CA PRO A 71 -13.27 -0.34 11.68
C PRO A 71 -13.08 -0.66 10.18
N GLY A 72 -13.36 -1.90 9.79
CA GLY A 72 -13.32 -2.35 8.39
C GLY A 72 -11.99 -2.95 7.90
N VAL A 73 -11.01 -3.20 8.79
CA VAL A 73 -9.77 -3.94 8.45
C VAL A 73 -9.51 -5.08 9.44
N PRO A 74 -8.87 -6.18 9.01
CA PRO A 74 -8.81 -7.42 9.79
C PRO A 74 -7.94 -7.34 11.06
N PHE A 75 -6.89 -6.52 11.07
CA PHE A 75 -6.04 -6.31 12.25
C PHE A 75 -5.27 -4.98 12.20
N PRO A 76 -4.74 -4.48 13.34
CA PRO A 76 -3.97 -3.24 13.37
C PRO A 76 -2.75 -3.28 12.44
N ARG A 77 -2.48 -2.17 11.74
CA ARG A 77 -1.44 -2.06 10.70
C ARG A 77 -1.74 -2.89 9.43
N SER A 78 -3.01 -3.06 9.11
CA SER A 78 -3.48 -3.40 7.77
C SER A 78 -4.39 -2.29 7.24
N TYR A 79 -4.50 -2.19 5.91
CA TYR A 79 -5.32 -1.22 5.22
C TYR A 79 -5.73 -1.73 3.84
N TRP A 80 -6.90 -1.33 3.38
CA TRP A 80 -7.33 -1.59 2.00
C TRP A 80 -6.63 -0.62 1.07
N VAL A 81 -5.90 -1.16 0.09
CA VAL A 81 -5.40 -0.37 -1.05
C VAL A 81 -6.55 -0.16 -2.03
N GLN A 82 -7.29 -1.25 -2.30
CA GLN A 82 -8.50 -1.24 -3.12
C GLN A 82 -9.48 -2.26 -2.56
N HIS A 83 -10.51 -1.82 -1.84
CA HIS A 83 -11.51 -2.75 -1.32
C HIS A 83 -12.44 -3.28 -2.43
N PRO A 84 -12.84 -4.56 -2.44
CA PRO A 84 -12.38 -5.68 -1.58
C PRO A 84 -11.21 -6.48 -2.19
N HIS A 85 -10.58 -5.99 -3.26
CA HIS A 85 -9.66 -6.76 -4.08
C HIS A 85 -8.23 -6.82 -3.55
N PHE A 86 -7.76 -5.76 -2.89
CA PHE A 86 -6.36 -5.62 -2.50
C PHE A 86 -6.18 -5.00 -1.12
N LEU A 87 -5.67 -5.83 -0.20
CA LEU A 87 -5.35 -5.49 1.18
C LEU A 87 -3.83 -5.55 1.38
N ALA A 88 -3.28 -4.53 2.03
CA ALA A 88 -1.90 -4.51 2.48
C ALA A 88 -1.84 -4.51 4.01
N GLY A 89 -0.77 -5.04 4.59
CA GLY A 89 -0.60 -5.00 6.04
C GLY A 89 0.70 -5.59 6.53
N CYS A 90 0.91 -5.46 7.84
CA CYS A 90 2.06 -6.07 8.49
C CYS A 90 1.99 -7.60 8.44
N TYR A 91 3.15 -8.23 8.59
CA TYR A 91 3.30 -9.66 8.84
C TYR A 91 2.18 -10.23 9.76
N PRO A 92 1.34 -11.15 9.26
CA PRO A 92 0.16 -11.64 9.97
C PRO A 92 0.45 -12.79 10.95
N GLY A 93 1.68 -13.30 11.00
CA GLY A 93 2.06 -14.23 12.04
C GLY A 93 2.36 -13.52 13.36
N ASP A 94 2.86 -14.28 14.33
CA ASP A 94 3.22 -13.78 15.65
C ASP A 94 4.11 -14.82 16.36
N LYS A 95 4.81 -14.41 17.43
CA LYS A 95 5.51 -15.36 18.31
C LYS A 95 4.51 -16.16 19.14
N ASP A 96 3.36 -15.56 19.44
CA ASP A 96 2.23 -16.23 20.05
C ASP A 96 1.34 -16.88 18.96
N PRO A 97 1.27 -18.22 18.87
CA PRO A 97 0.47 -18.88 17.86
C PRO A 97 -1.02 -18.53 17.92
N HIS A 98 -1.55 -18.16 19.10
CA HIS A 98 -2.94 -17.73 19.21
C HIS A 98 -3.18 -16.41 18.48
N GLN A 99 -2.29 -15.42 18.66
CA GLN A 99 -2.40 -14.14 17.96
C GLN A 99 -2.17 -14.28 16.45
N ALA A 100 -1.28 -15.18 16.02
CA ALA A 100 -1.09 -15.49 14.60
C ALA A 100 -2.39 -16.05 13.99
N ARG A 101 -3.02 -17.02 14.68
CA ARG A 101 -4.31 -17.60 14.27
C ARG A 101 -5.41 -16.55 14.18
N GLU A 102 -5.53 -15.66 15.16
CA GLU A 102 -6.54 -14.59 15.14
C GLU A 102 -6.40 -13.68 13.92
N LYS A 103 -5.18 -13.24 13.60
CA LYS A 103 -4.92 -12.37 12.44
C LYS A 103 -5.23 -13.08 11.12
N ILE A 104 -4.81 -14.34 10.99
CA ILE A 104 -5.04 -15.13 9.77
C ILE A 104 -6.51 -15.44 9.60
N ASP A 105 -7.21 -15.80 10.68
CA ASP A 105 -8.65 -16.02 10.66
C ASP A 105 -9.42 -14.76 10.26
N ALA A 106 -8.98 -13.59 10.72
CA ALA A 106 -9.54 -12.30 10.31
C ALA A 106 -9.33 -12.04 8.81
N LEU A 107 -8.16 -12.33 8.24
CA LEU A 107 -7.93 -12.23 6.79
C LEU A 107 -8.92 -13.11 6.00
N LEU A 108 -9.10 -14.37 6.43
CA LEU A 108 -10.00 -15.30 5.75
C LEU A 108 -11.46 -14.84 5.80
N LYS A 109 -11.88 -14.25 6.93
CA LYS A 109 -13.23 -13.66 7.12
C LYS A 109 -13.49 -12.49 6.19
N GLU A 110 -12.47 -11.65 5.94
CA GLU A 110 -12.54 -10.54 4.98
C GLU A 110 -12.50 -10.99 3.51
N GLY A 111 -12.47 -12.29 3.25
CA GLY A 111 -12.51 -12.84 1.89
C GLY A 111 -11.14 -13.01 1.25
N VAL A 112 -10.04 -12.79 1.96
CA VAL A 112 -8.69 -13.00 1.42
C VAL A 112 -8.51 -14.48 1.08
N ARG A 113 -8.05 -14.76 -0.15
CA ARG A 113 -7.77 -16.13 -0.64
C ARG A 113 -6.34 -16.32 -1.11
N THR A 114 -5.70 -15.25 -1.56
CA THR A 114 -4.32 -15.25 -2.04
C THR A 114 -3.51 -14.31 -1.16
N ILE A 115 -2.41 -14.81 -0.60
CA ILE A 115 -1.48 -14.02 0.21
C ILE A 115 -0.17 -13.91 -0.56
N VAL A 116 0.23 -12.69 -0.90
CA VAL A 116 1.56 -12.39 -1.45
C VAL A 116 2.50 -12.09 -0.28
N ASN A 117 3.40 -13.03 0.01
CA ASN A 117 4.39 -12.92 1.06
C ASN A 117 5.71 -12.35 0.51
N LEU A 118 6.02 -11.11 0.87
CA LEU A 118 7.22 -10.42 0.42
C LEU A 118 8.45 -10.72 1.29
N MET A 119 8.30 -11.50 2.35
CA MET A 119 9.39 -11.80 3.28
C MET A 119 10.31 -12.90 2.73
N GLU A 120 11.58 -12.84 3.13
CA GLU A 120 12.51 -13.94 2.90
C GLU A 120 12.01 -15.21 3.64
N GLU A 121 12.38 -16.39 3.16
CA GLU A 121 11.99 -17.66 3.81
C GLU A 121 12.53 -17.75 5.24
N ILE A 122 13.75 -17.23 5.41
CA ILE A 122 14.43 -17.11 6.69
C ILE A 122 14.76 -15.63 6.86
N GLU A 123 14.05 -14.97 7.76
CA GLU A 123 14.26 -13.56 8.07
C GLU A 123 14.46 -13.40 9.57
N ILE A 124 15.45 -12.60 9.97
CA ILE A 124 15.73 -12.31 11.37
C ILE A 124 15.10 -10.96 11.71
N GLY A 125 14.07 -10.98 12.56
CA GLY A 125 13.43 -9.76 13.00
C GLY A 125 14.34 -8.94 13.92
N HIS A 126 13.93 -7.70 14.23
CA HIS A 126 14.70 -6.77 15.06
C HIS A 126 15.12 -7.30 16.44
N ALA A 127 14.44 -8.33 16.96
CA ALA A 127 14.77 -8.98 18.22
C ALA A 127 15.93 -10.00 18.10
N GLY A 128 16.57 -10.13 16.93
CA GLY A 128 17.61 -11.13 16.66
C GLY A 128 17.08 -12.56 16.56
N LEU A 129 15.77 -12.72 16.42
CA LEU A 129 15.11 -14.02 16.32
C LEU A 129 14.50 -14.20 14.94
N GLN A 130 14.54 -15.44 14.44
CA GLN A 130 13.88 -15.80 13.20
C GLN A 130 12.38 -15.52 13.30
N ILE A 131 11.83 -14.93 12.24
CA ILE A 131 10.40 -14.69 12.11
C ILE A 131 9.72 -16.03 11.84
N SER A 132 8.69 -16.33 12.62
CA SER A 132 7.95 -17.58 12.49
C SER A 132 7.26 -17.67 11.12
N PRO A 133 7.22 -18.85 10.49
CA PRO A 133 6.34 -19.05 9.34
C PRO A 133 4.89 -19.15 9.81
N TYR A 134 3.94 -18.86 8.90
CA TYR A 134 2.50 -18.88 9.19
C TYR A 134 1.67 -19.63 8.13
N ASP A 135 2.35 -20.27 7.19
CA ASP A 135 1.79 -21.13 6.14
C ASP A 135 1.01 -22.31 6.71
N ALA A 136 1.54 -22.97 7.74
CA ALA A 136 0.87 -24.08 8.41
C ALA A 136 -0.48 -23.63 9.03
N ILE A 137 -0.49 -22.46 9.66
CA ILE A 137 -1.70 -21.89 10.28
C ILE A 137 -2.72 -21.51 9.20
N LEU A 138 -2.27 -20.92 8.09
CA LEU A 138 -3.12 -20.60 6.95
C LEU A 138 -3.76 -21.88 6.40
N SER A 139 -2.97 -22.93 6.12
CA SER A 139 -3.49 -24.20 5.60
C SER A 139 -4.55 -24.79 6.51
N GLU A 140 -4.26 -24.89 7.81
CA GLU A 140 -5.17 -25.46 8.79
C GLU A 140 -6.50 -24.70 8.87
N LEU A 141 -6.45 -23.36 8.96
CA LEU A 141 -7.66 -22.54 9.05
C LEU A 141 -8.47 -22.54 7.75
N SER A 142 -7.80 -22.61 6.60
CA SER A 142 -8.46 -22.72 5.29
C SER A 142 -9.18 -24.06 5.14
N GLU A 143 -8.53 -25.16 5.51
CA GLU A 143 -9.14 -26.49 5.53
C GLU A 143 -10.36 -26.55 6.46
N LEU A 144 -10.22 -26.02 7.69
CA LEU A 144 -11.30 -25.98 8.67
C LEU A 144 -12.53 -25.21 8.15
N ARG A 145 -12.30 -24.20 7.30
CA ARG A 145 -13.35 -23.35 6.72
C ARG A 145 -13.84 -23.83 5.35
N GLY A 146 -13.26 -24.90 4.79
CA GLY A 146 -13.54 -25.33 3.43
C GLY A 146 -13.19 -24.29 2.37
N LEU A 147 -12.19 -23.46 2.63
CA LEU A 147 -11.72 -22.42 1.72
C LEU A 147 -10.48 -22.90 0.97
N LYS A 148 -10.44 -22.63 -0.33
CA LYS A 148 -9.20 -22.76 -1.11
C LYS A 148 -8.41 -21.47 -0.95
N THR A 149 -7.19 -21.58 -0.44
CA THR A 149 -6.26 -20.46 -0.31
C THR A 149 -4.89 -20.81 -0.84
N GLU A 150 -4.14 -19.79 -1.23
CA GLU A 150 -2.76 -19.92 -1.66
C GLU A 150 -1.89 -18.85 -1.02
N MET A 151 -0.63 -19.19 -0.77
CA MET A 151 0.40 -18.23 -0.40
C MET A 151 1.50 -18.28 -1.46
N VAL A 152 1.73 -17.16 -2.10
CA VAL A 152 2.81 -16.98 -3.08
C VAL A 152 3.91 -16.17 -2.40
N ARG A 153 5.15 -16.66 -2.43
CA ARG A 153 6.29 -15.95 -1.85
C ARG A 153 7.08 -15.26 -2.95
N CYS A 154 7.26 -13.96 -2.81
CA CYS A 154 8.03 -13.11 -3.72
C CYS A 154 9.02 -12.25 -2.90
N PRO A 155 10.15 -12.83 -2.47
CA PRO A 155 10.96 -12.25 -1.41
C PRO A 155 11.63 -10.94 -1.83
N ILE A 156 11.49 -9.92 -0.99
CA ILE A 156 12.24 -8.67 -1.05
C ILE A 156 13.03 -8.60 0.25
N ARG A 157 14.36 -8.47 0.14
CA ARG A 157 15.22 -8.33 1.32
C ARG A 157 14.76 -7.14 2.17
N ASP A 158 14.79 -7.32 3.48
CA ASP A 158 14.41 -6.27 4.42
C ASP A 158 15.16 -4.96 4.15
N VAL A 159 14.45 -3.84 4.31
CA VAL A 159 14.92 -2.47 4.07
C VAL A 159 15.54 -2.24 2.67
N SER A 160 15.21 -3.10 1.70
CA SER A 160 15.77 -3.05 0.34
C SER A 160 14.69 -2.81 -0.70
N ILE A 161 15.12 -2.54 -1.93
CA ILE A 161 14.25 -2.50 -3.11
C ILE A 161 14.55 -3.70 -4.01
N THR A 162 13.55 -4.14 -4.77
CA THR A 162 13.71 -5.21 -5.76
C THR A 162 14.02 -4.63 -7.16
N THR A 163 14.33 -5.51 -8.12
CA THR A 163 14.54 -5.10 -9.52
C THR A 163 13.20 -4.80 -10.22
N PRO A 164 13.17 -3.94 -11.25
CA PRO A 164 11.95 -3.72 -12.04
C PRO A 164 11.41 -4.99 -12.69
N GLU A 165 12.27 -5.93 -13.07
CA GLU A 165 11.89 -7.25 -13.61
C GLU A 165 11.14 -8.08 -12.55
N HIS A 166 11.68 -8.13 -11.33
CA HIS A 166 11.05 -8.90 -10.26
C HIS A 166 9.76 -8.24 -9.77
N MET A 167 9.72 -6.90 -9.68
CA MET A 167 8.49 -6.18 -9.35
C MET A 167 7.36 -6.47 -10.36
N ARG A 168 7.68 -6.55 -11.66
CA ARG A 168 6.68 -6.95 -12.68
C ARG A 168 6.11 -8.33 -12.40
N SER A 169 6.97 -9.33 -12.14
CA SER A 169 6.48 -10.69 -11.82
C SER A 169 5.67 -10.79 -10.52
N ILE A 170 5.75 -9.81 -9.63
CA ILE A 170 4.92 -9.74 -8.41
C ILE A 170 3.51 -9.22 -8.75
N LEU A 171 3.39 -8.39 -9.78
CA LEU A 171 2.16 -7.70 -10.18
C LEU A 171 1.39 -8.43 -11.30
N ASP A 172 2.03 -9.40 -11.96
CA ASP A 172 1.45 -10.26 -13.01
C ASP A 172 0.55 -11.38 -12.42
#